data_AF-A0A1D6E0T2-F1
#
_entry.id   AF-A0A1D6E0T2-F1
#
_cell.length_a   1.000
_cell.length_b   1.000
_cell.length_c   1.000
_cell.angle_alpha   90.00
_cell.angle_beta   90.00
_cell.angle_gamma   90.00
#
_symmetry.space_group_name_H-M   'P 1'
#
loop_
_entity.id
_entity.type
_entity.pdbx_description
1 polymer ?
#
loop_
_entity_poly.entity_id
_entity_poly.type
_entity_poly.pdbx_seq_one_letter_code
_entity_poly.pdbx_strand_id
1 'polypeptide(L)'
;MDPNDAFSAAHPFRWDLGPPAPAAPAPPPPPPPAPQLLPHAPLLSAPRELEDLVAGYGVRPSTVARISELGFTASTLLGMTERELDDMMAALAGLFRWDVLLGERFGLRAALRAERGRVMSLGGRFHTGSTLDAASQEVLSDERDAAASGGLAEGEAGRRMVTAGKKKGKKGVGARKGKKARRKKELRPLDVLDDENDGDEDGGGGGSDSTESSAGGSGGGERQREHPFVVTEPGEVARAKKNGLDYLFHLYEQCRVFLLQVQSLAKLGGHKSPTKVTNQVFRYAKKCGASYINKPKMRHYVHCYALHCLDEEASNALRRAYKARGENVGAWRQACYAPLVEIAARHGFDIDAVFSAHPRLTIWYVPTRLRQLCHQARGSHAHAAAGLPPPPMF
;
A
#
# COMPACT_ATOMS: atom_id res chain seq x y z
N MET A 1 45.11 38.35 -12.33
CA MET A 1 44.79 38.41 -10.89
C MET A 1 43.30 38.20 -10.78
N ASP A 2 42.90 36.96 -10.52
CA ASP A 2 41.53 36.54 -10.26
C ASP A 2 41.55 35.82 -8.90
N PRO A 3 40.76 36.26 -7.89
CA PRO A 3 40.94 35.87 -6.49
C PRO A 3 40.21 34.57 -6.08
N ASN A 4 39.96 33.64 -7.01
CA ASN A 4 39.06 32.50 -6.77
C ASN A 4 39.75 31.15 -6.43
N ASP A 5 41.06 31.15 -6.15
CA ASP A 5 41.86 29.92 -6.00
C ASP A 5 42.28 29.60 -4.54
N ALA A 6 41.68 30.26 -3.53
CA ALA A 6 42.22 30.27 -2.17
C ALA A 6 41.39 29.57 -1.08
N PHE A 7 40.31 28.83 -1.40
CA PHE A 7 39.48 28.16 -0.37
C PHE A 7 39.48 26.63 -0.38
N SER A 8 40.39 26.01 -1.13
CA SER A 8 40.63 24.55 -1.10
C SER A 8 41.80 24.18 -0.18
N ALA A 9 41.67 24.38 1.13
CA ALA A 9 42.62 23.82 2.11
C ALA A 9 42.04 23.80 3.55
N ALA A 10 41.26 22.76 3.88
CA ALA A 10 41.17 22.24 5.25
C ALA A 10 40.52 20.84 5.23
N HIS A 11 41.39 19.84 5.36
CA HIS A 11 41.19 18.39 5.56
C HIS A 11 40.32 18.06 6.81
N PRO A 12 40.13 16.81 7.31
CA PRO A 12 40.64 15.49 6.89
C PRO A 12 39.68 14.29 7.14
N PHE A 13 39.28 13.52 6.13
CA PHE A 13 38.98 12.08 6.29
C PHE A 13 39.34 11.35 4.99
N ARG A 14 40.63 11.06 4.79
CA ARG A 14 41.09 10.15 3.74
C ARG A 14 41.23 8.76 4.32
N TRP A 15 40.41 7.83 3.84
CA TRP A 15 40.69 6.41 3.93
C TRP A 15 41.81 6.09 2.93
N ASP A 16 42.90 5.58 3.45
CA ASP A 16 44.12 5.24 2.74
C ASP A 16 43.87 4.03 1.82
N LEU A 17 43.97 4.24 0.50
CA LEU A 17 44.08 3.17 -0.47
C LEU A 17 45.47 3.32 -1.10
N GLY A 18 46.34 2.37 -0.75
CA GLY A 18 47.72 2.29 -1.23
C GLY A 18 47.83 2.26 -2.76
N PRO A 19 49.05 2.50 -3.29
CA PRO A 19 49.27 2.78 -4.70
C PRO A 19 48.91 1.59 -5.59
N PRO A 20 48.35 1.83 -6.80
CA PRO A 20 47.97 0.77 -7.71
C PRO A 20 49.22 0.06 -8.25
N ALA A 21 49.28 -1.26 -8.08
CA ALA A 21 50.28 -2.11 -8.72
C ALA A 21 50.15 -2.01 -10.26
N PRO A 22 51.27 -2.08 -11.01
CA PRO A 22 51.28 -1.95 -12.46
C PRO A 22 50.44 -3.03 -13.14
N ALA A 23 49.65 -2.59 -14.12
CA ALA A 23 48.69 -3.39 -14.86
C ALA A 23 49.36 -4.59 -15.55
N ALA A 24 48.99 -5.79 -15.12
CA ALA A 24 49.26 -7.01 -15.87
C ALA A 24 48.37 -7.04 -17.13
N PRO A 25 48.89 -7.50 -18.29
CA PRO A 25 48.11 -7.60 -19.51
C PRO A 25 46.91 -8.53 -19.32
N ALA A 26 45.74 -8.06 -19.73
CA ALA A 26 44.49 -8.80 -19.62
C ALA A 26 44.58 -10.13 -20.39
N PRO A 27 44.15 -11.27 -19.80
CA PRO A 27 43.98 -12.50 -20.55
C PRO A 27 42.91 -12.30 -21.65
N PRO A 28 43.05 -12.95 -22.80
CA PRO A 28 42.08 -12.86 -23.88
C PRO A 28 40.67 -13.26 -23.40
N PRO A 29 39.61 -12.64 -23.94
CA PRO A 29 38.25 -13.00 -23.59
C PRO A 29 38.00 -14.48 -23.89
N PRO A 30 37.31 -15.23 -23.01
CA PRO A 30 36.90 -16.59 -23.32
C PRO A 30 36.05 -16.56 -24.60
N PRO A 31 36.20 -17.56 -25.49
CA PRO A 31 35.41 -17.65 -26.71
C PRO A 31 33.91 -17.67 -26.37
N PRO A 32 33.06 -17.10 -27.23
CA PRO A 32 31.62 -17.15 -27.03
C PRO A 32 31.19 -18.62 -26.90
N PRO A 33 30.30 -18.97 -25.95
CA PRO A 33 29.79 -20.33 -25.88
C PRO A 33 29.16 -20.67 -27.23
N ALA A 34 29.66 -21.74 -27.85
CA ALA A 34 29.13 -22.29 -29.08
C ALA A 34 27.60 -22.51 -28.92
N PRO A 35 26.80 -22.31 -29.99
CA PRO A 35 25.40 -22.66 -29.96
C PRO A 35 25.30 -24.17 -29.78
N GLN A 36 25.16 -24.61 -28.53
CA GLN A 36 24.86 -25.98 -28.17
C GLN A 36 23.49 -26.29 -28.75
N LEU A 37 23.54 -26.92 -29.92
CA LEU A 37 22.48 -27.71 -30.51
C LEU A 37 21.74 -28.48 -29.42
N LEU A 38 20.45 -28.20 -29.33
CA LEU A 38 19.45 -28.92 -28.56
C LEU A 38 19.78 -30.41 -28.45
N PRO A 39 19.80 -30.94 -27.24
CA PRO A 39 19.34 -32.29 -27.00
C PRO A 39 18.07 -32.21 -26.16
N HIS A 40 16.98 -32.70 -26.75
CA HIS A 40 15.88 -33.34 -26.03
C HIS A 40 14.92 -32.41 -25.27
N ALA A 41 13.72 -32.27 -25.83
CA ALA A 41 12.54 -32.45 -24.99
C ALA A 41 12.65 -33.83 -24.30
N PRO A 42 12.52 -33.87 -22.97
CA PRO A 42 11.55 -34.76 -22.36
C PRO A 42 10.53 -33.86 -21.67
N LEU A 43 9.29 -33.89 -22.13
CA LEU A 43 8.25 -34.67 -21.46
C LEU A 43 7.90 -34.11 -20.08
N LEU A 44 6.64 -33.68 -19.99
CA LEU A 44 5.77 -33.83 -18.82
C LEU A 44 6.06 -32.90 -17.63
N SER A 45 5.23 -31.85 -17.53
CA SER A 45 4.29 -31.71 -16.41
C SER A 45 4.82 -32.13 -15.02
N ALA A 46 5.80 -31.41 -14.47
CA ALA A 46 6.20 -31.57 -13.07
C ALA A 46 5.98 -30.25 -12.30
N PRO A 47 5.40 -30.28 -11.09
CA PRO A 47 5.17 -29.09 -10.28
C PRO A 47 6.53 -28.51 -9.86
N ARG A 48 6.74 -27.19 -10.09
CA ARG A 48 7.92 -26.49 -9.53
C ARG A 48 7.94 -26.69 -8.02
N GLU A 49 9.11 -27.02 -7.48
CA GLU A 49 9.30 -27.04 -6.04
C GLU A 49 9.14 -25.62 -5.49
N LEU A 50 8.71 -25.51 -4.23
CA LEU A 50 8.44 -24.21 -3.61
C LEU A 50 9.68 -23.31 -3.59
N GLU A 51 10.86 -23.91 -3.44
CA GLU A 51 12.15 -23.22 -3.46
C GLU A 51 12.42 -22.51 -4.78
N ASP A 52 12.15 -23.17 -5.91
CA ASP A 52 12.28 -22.59 -7.25
C ASP A 52 11.28 -21.47 -7.52
N LEU A 53 10.06 -21.60 -6.96
CA LEU A 53 9.01 -20.61 -7.13
C LEU A 53 9.37 -19.28 -6.45
N VAL A 54 9.93 -19.33 -5.24
CA VAL A 54 10.25 -18.14 -4.44
C VAL A 54 11.68 -17.61 -4.64
N ALA A 55 12.51 -18.31 -5.41
CA ALA A 55 13.87 -17.91 -5.72
C ALA A 55 13.90 -16.49 -6.31
N GLY A 56 14.68 -15.60 -5.68
CA GLY A 56 14.80 -14.20 -6.10
C GLY A 56 13.73 -13.24 -5.58
N TYR A 57 12.72 -13.71 -4.84
CA TYR A 57 11.66 -12.86 -4.27
C TYR A 57 11.94 -12.38 -2.83
N GLY A 58 13.12 -12.65 -2.27
CA GLY A 58 13.50 -12.18 -0.93
C GLY A 58 12.91 -12.99 0.22
N VAL A 59 12.51 -14.24 -0.03
CA VAL A 59 12.05 -15.20 0.99
C VAL A 59 13.28 -15.98 1.51
N ARG A 60 13.50 -16.05 2.83
CA ARG A 60 14.62 -16.83 3.37
C ARG A 60 14.43 -18.33 3.12
N PRO A 61 15.49 -19.13 2.91
CA PRO A 61 15.38 -20.58 2.76
C PRO A 61 14.73 -21.27 3.97
N SER A 62 14.99 -20.76 5.18
CA SER A 62 14.33 -21.24 6.41
C SER A 62 12.81 -21.02 6.39
N THR A 63 12.35 -19.94 5.76
CA THR A 63 10.92 -19.63 5.57
C THR A 63 10.28 -20.63 4.63
N VAL A 64 10.96 -20.97 3.55
CA VAL A 64 10.50 -21.97 2.58
C VAL A 64 10.42 -23.36 3.22
N ALA A 65 11.48 -23.77 3.92
CA ALA A 65 11.55 -25.05 4.62
C ALA A 65 10.39 -25.21 5.61
N ARG A 66 10.07 -24.16 6.39
CA ARG A 66 8.94 -24.17 7.33
C ARG A 66 7.58 -24.32 6.65
N ILE A 67 7.38 -23.68 5.51
CA ILE A 67 6.13 -23.80 4.74
C ILE A 67 6.01 -25.24 4.20
N SER A 68 7.10 -25.81 3.69
CA SER A 68 7.17 -27.20 3.23
C SER A 68 6.97 -28.21 4.36
N GLU A 69 7.55 -27.99 5.55
CA GLU A 69 7.39 -28.82 6.76
C GLU A 69 5.92 -28.93 7.19
N LEU A 70 5.11 -27.91 6.90
CA LEU A 70 3.68 -27.87 7.23
C LEU A 70 2.78 -28.46 6.14
N GLY A 71 3.37 -29.04 5.11
CA GLY A 71 2.66 -29.70 4.02
C GLY A 71 2.13 -28.76 2.94
N PHE A 72 2.49 -27.47 2.96
CA PHE A 72 2.14 -26.56 1.87
C PHE A 72 3.05 -26.81 0.67
N THR A 73 2.45 -27.19 -0.46
CA THR A 73 3.16 -27.32 -1.74
C THR A 73 2.97 -26.07 -2.60
N ALA A 74 3.83 -25.88 -3.61
CA ALA A 74 3.66 -24.80 -4.59
C ALA A 74 2.26 -24.80 -5.22
N SER A 75 1.72 -25.99 -5.57
CA SER A 75 0.37 -26.14 -6.11
C SER A 75 -0.71 -25.71 -5.12
N THR A 76 -0.58 -26.06 -3.84
CA THR A 76 -1.51 -25.63 -2.78
C THR A 76 -1.52 -24.10 -2.66
N LEU A 77 -0.34 -23.47 -2.62
CA LEU A 77 -0.24 -22.02 -2.50
C LEU A 77 -0.76 -21.28 -3.74
N LEU A 78 -0.58 -21.86 -4.93
CA LEU A 78 -1.13 -21.31 -6.17
C LEU A 78 -2.65 -21.31 -6.18
N GLY A 79 -3.30 -22.24 -5.49
CA GLY A 79 -4.76 -22.28 -5.31
C GLY A 79 -5.33 -21.31 -4.26
N MET A 80 -4.50 -20.78 -3.35
CA MET A 80 -4.98 -19.93 -2.23
C MET A 80 -5.14 -18.46 -2.60
N THR A 81 -6.21 -17.80 -2.21
CA THR A 81 -6.37 -16.34 -2.40
C THR A 81 -5.28 -15.54 -1.66
N GLU A 82 -5.01 -14.29 -2.07
CA GLU A 82 -4.04 -13.43 -1.36
C GLU A 82 -4.41 -13.22 0.12
N ARG A 83 -5.71 -13.28 0.43
CA ARG A 83 -6.24 -13.21 1.80
C ARG A 83 -5.91 -14.47 2.59
N GLU A 84 -6.15 -15.65 2.01
CA GLU A 84 -5.82 -16.94 2.63
C GLU A 84 -4.32 -17.10 2.87
N LEU A 85 -3.48 -16.55 1.97
CA LEU A 85 -2.02 -16.51 2.17
C LEU A 85 -1.64 -15.63 3.35
N ASP A 86 -2.28 -14.46 3.52
CA ASP A 86 -2.03 -13.59 4.66
C ASP A 86 -2.51 -14.23 5.98
N ASP A 87 -3.65 -14.91 5.96
CA ASP A 87 -4.18 -15.65 7.11
C ASP A 87 -3.28 -16.84 7.48
N MET A 88 -2.80 -17.59 6.48
CA MET A 88 -1.80 -18.65 6.65
C MET A 88 -0.52 -18.07 7.28
N MET A 89 0.06 -17.01 6.71
CA MET A 89 1.27 -16.39 7.27
C MET A 89 1.07 -15.81 8.67
N ALA A 90 -0.13 -15.32 8.99
CA ALA A 90 -0.50 -14.88 10.32
C ALA A 90 -0.58 -16.07 11.30
N ALA A 91 -1.19 -17.19 10.89
CA ALA A 91 -1.24 -18.43 11.66
C ALA A 91 0.15 -19.01 11.91
N LEU A 92 1.03 -19.00 10.89
CA LEU A 92 2.42 -19.42 10.98
C LEU A 92 3.21 -18.61 12.00
N ALA A 93 3.04 -17.28 11.99
CA ALA A 93 3.67 -16.39 12.97
C ALA A 93 3.14 -16.63 14.39
N GLY A 94 1.84 -16.91 14.54
CA GLY A 94 1.18 -17.15 15.83
C GLY A 94 1.51 -18.51 16.45
N LEU A 95 1.46 -19.59 15.66
CA LEU A 95 1.67 -20.97 16.12
C LEU A 95 3.12 -21.26 16.49
N PHE A 96 4.07 -20.76 15.70
CA PHE A 96 5.48 -21.12 15.83
C PHE A 96 6.35 -20.01 16.44
N ARG A 97 5.75 -18.91 16.92
CA ARG A 97 6.46 -17.68 17.33
C ARG A 97 7.49 -17.24 16.28
N TRP A 98 7.12 -17.41 15.03
CA TRP A 98 8.02 -17.25 13.92
C TRP A 98 8.00 -15.81 13.42
N ASP A 99 9.18 -15.17 13.39
CA ASP A 99 9.35 -13.81 12.90
C ASP A 99 9.47 -13.80 11.37
N VAL A 100 8.32 -13.93 10.70
CA VAL A 100 8.20 -13.74 9.25
C VAL A 100 8.33 -12.26 8.94
N LEU A 101 9.44 -11.87 8.32
CA LEU A 101 9.70 -10.48 7.99
C LEU A 101 8.66 -9.99 6.99
N LEU A 102 8.26 -8.72 7.10
CA LEU A 102 7.26 -8.13 6.22
C LEU A 102 7.65 -8.28 4.73
N GLY A 103 8.94 -8.12 4.41
CA GLY A 103 9.48 -8.32 3.06
C GLY A 103 9.31 -9.75 2.52
N GLU A 104 9.39 -10.77 3.38
CA GLU A 104 9.17 -12.16 2.98
C GLU A 104 7.71 -12.42 2.63
N ARG A 105 6.77 -11.79 3.36
CA ARG A 105 5.34 -11.87 3.07
C ARG A 105 5.02 -11.32 1.70
N PHE A 106 5.61 -10.17 1.36
CA PHE A 106 5.49 -9.58 0.03
C PHE A 106 6.19 -10.42 -1.03
N GLY A 107 7.38 -10.94 -0.73
CA GLY A 107 8.12 -11.84 -1.61
C GLY A 107 7.30 -13.06 -2.03
N LEU A 108 6.71 -13.75 -1.04
CA LEU A 108 5.86 -14.92 -1.30
C LEU A 108 4.63 -14.57 -2.14
N ARG A 109 3.93 -13.47 -1.83
CA ARG A 109 2.80 -13.00 -2.64
C ARG A 109 3.22 -12.65 -4.07
N ALA A 110 4.34 -11.98 -4.24
CA ALA A 110 4.84 -11.59 -5.55
C ALA A 110 5.25 -12.82 -6.39
N ALA A 111 5.90 -13.80 -5.76
CA ALA A 111 6.27 -15.06 -6.39
C ALA A 111 5.04 -15.83 -6.90
N LEU A 112 4.02 -15.96 -6.06
CA LEU A 112 2.76 -16.63 -6.42
C LEU A 112 1.98 -15.86 -7.48
N ARG A 113 1.99 -14.52 -7.43
CA ARG A 113 1.35 -13.69 -8.46
C ARG A 113 2.03 -13.85 -9.81
N ALA A 114 3.36 -13.83 -9.85
CA ALA A 114 4.13 -14.05 -11.06
C ALA A 114 3.89 -15.46 -11.64
N GLU A 115 3.86 -16.47 -10.79
CA GLU A 115 3.63 -17.85 -11.22
C GLU A 115 2.18 -18.07 -11.69
N ARG A 116 1.18 -17.45 -11.06
CA ARG A 116 -0.21 -17.42 -11.59
C ARG A 116 -0.28 -16.78 -12.97
N GLY A 117 0.41 -15.66 -13.17
CA GLY A 117 0.53 -15.02 -14.48
C GLY A 117 1.16 -15.95 -15.51
N ARG A 118 2.22 -16.67 -15.13
CA ARG A 118 2.89 -17.67 -15.98
C ARG A 118 1.97 -18.82 -16.36
N VAL A 119 1.23 -19.39 -15.41
CA VAL A 119 0.32 -20.52 -15.66
C VAL A 119 -0.90 -20.11 -16.49
N MET A 120 -1.47 -18.91 -16.24
CA MET A 120 -2.52 -18.35 -17.10
C MET A 120 -2.02 -18.11 -18.53
N SER A 121 -0.80 -17.63 -18.70
CA SER A 121 -0.19 -17.44 -20.02
C SER A 121 0.12 -18.76 -20.75
N LEU A 122 0.22 -19.87 -20.02
CA LEU A 122 0.47 -21.22 -20.57
C LEU A 122 -0.82 -22.03 -20.79
N GLY A 123 -2.00 -21.42 -20.65
CA GLY A 123 -3.28 -22.09 -20.84
C GLY A 123 -3.66 -23.08 -19.73
N GLY A 124 -2.99 -23.03 -18.57
CA GLY A 124 -3.27 -23.90 -17.44
C GLY A 124 -4.54 -23.48 -16.71
N ARG A 125 -5.61 -24.27 -16.86
CA ARG A 125 -6.88 -24.08 -16.14
C ARG A 125 -6.71 -24.48 -14.67
N PHE A 126 -6.50 -23.52 -13.78
CA PHE A 126 -6.72 -23.76 -12.36
C PHE A 126 -8.23 -23.89 -12.13
N HIS A 127 -8.70 -25.11 -11.90
CA HIS A 127 -10.05 -25.39 -11.45
C HIS A 127 -10.21 -24.91 -10.01
N THR A 128 -10.52 -23.63 -9.82
CA THR A 128 -11.06 -23.15 -8.55
C THR A 128 -12.44 -23.76 -8.43
N GLY A 129 -12.59 -24.75 -7.55
CA GLY A 129 -13.86 -25.41 -7.25
C GLY A 129 -14.90 -24.39 -6.81
N SER A 130 -15.77 -24.02 -7.74
CA SER A 130 -17.06 -23.39 -7.45
C SER A 130 -18.07 -24.53 -7.35
N THR A 131 -18.51 -24.81 -6.13
CA THR A 131 -19.82 -25.41 -5.88
C THR A 131 -20.87 -24.46 -6.47
N LEU A 132 -21.92 -24.98 -7.11
CA LEU A 132 -22.94 -24.24 -7.88
C LEU A 132 -22.33 -23.78 -9.23
N ASP A 133 -22.66 -24.35 -10.39
CA ASP A 133 -23.99 -24.66 -10.91
C ASP A 133 -23.85 -25.74 -12.01
N ALA A 134 -24.66 -26.79 -11.92
CA ALA A 134 -24.70 -27.89 -12.88
C ALA A 134 -25.93 -27.73 -13.77
N ALA A 135 -25.82 -26.96 -14.85
CA ALA A 135 -26.63 -27.12 -16.07
C ALA A 135 -26.27 -26.02 -17.10
N SER A 136 -26.23 -26.44 -18.37
CA SER A 136 -26.45 -25.56 -19.54
C SER A 136 -25.27 -24.74 -20.05
N GLN A 137 -24.20 -25.44 -20.39
CA GLN A 137 -23.48 -25.17 -21.64
C GLN A 137 -24.20 -25.98 -22.73
N GLU A 138 -24.61 -25.37 -23.84
CA GLU A 138 -24.70 -25.96 -25.19
C GLU A 138 -25.45 -24.98 -26.14
N VAL A 139 -24.86 -24.72 -27.32
CA VAL A 139 -25.47 -24.21 -28.57
C VAL A 139 -25.86 -22.71 -28.62
N LEU A 140 -24.98 -21.81 -29.10
CA LEU A 140 -24.81 -21.38 -30.50
C LEU A 140 -26.02 -20.64 -31.12
N SER A 141 -25.74 -19.37 -31.48
CA SER A 141 -26.20 -18.61 -32.65
C SER A 141 -27.69 -18.24 -32.82
N ASP A 142 -27.87 -16.93 -33.03
CA ASP A 142 -28.67 -16.28 -34.08
C ASP A 142 -29.90 -15.44 -33.68
N GLU A 143 -29.83 -14.19 -34.14
CA GLU A 143 -30.81 -13.15 -34.45
C GLU A 143 -32.16 -12.97 -33.69
N ARG A 144 -32.32 -11.69 -33.30
CA ARG A 144 -33.47 -10.79 -33.54
C ARG A 144 -34.66 -10.68 -32.57
N ASP A 145 -34.74 -9.43 -32.10
CA ASP A 145 -35.91 -8.52 -32.06
C ASP A 145 -37.05 -8.68 -31.03
N ALA A 146 -37.52 -7.48 -30.64
CA ALA A 146 -38.74 -7.10 -29.90
C ALA A 146 -38.75 -7.38 -28.38
N ALA A 147 -38.58 -6.39 -27.49
CA ALA A 147 -39.44 -5.22 -27.17
C ALA A 147 -40.67 -5.54 -26.29
N ALA A 148 -40.95 -4.59 -25.37
CA ALA A 148 -42.05 -4.45 -24.40
C ALA A 148 -41.83 -5.11 -23.02
N SER A 149 -41.62 -4.39 -21.90
CA SER A 149 -42.34 -3.26 -21.24
C SER A 149 -43.36 -3.72 -20.17
N GLY A 150 -43.23 -3.15 -18.97
CA GLY A 150 -44.21 -3.13 -17.87
C GLY A 150 -43.91 -4.13 -16.74
N GLY A 151 -43.93 -3.81 -15.44
CA GLY A 151 -44.37 -2.61 -14.73
C GLY A 151 -45.00 -3.00 -13.37
N LEU A 152 -44.55 -2.33 -12.30
CA LEU A 152 -45.31 -1.84 -11.13
C LEU A 152 -45.62 -2.71 -9.87
N ALA A 153 -45.52 -1.96 -8.75
CA ALA A 153 -46.23 -1.99 -7.46
C ALA A 153 -45.70 -2.96 -6.36
N GLU A 154 -45.04 -2.49 -5.29
CA GLU A 154 -45.52 -1.78 -4.07
C GLU A 154 -46.34 -2.62 -3.07
N GLY A 155 -45.96 -2.54 -1.78
CA GLY A 155 -46.68 -3.13 -0.65
C GLY A 155 -45.98 -2.91 0.70
N GLU A 156 -46.33 -1.82 1.38
CA GLU A 156 -45.98 -1.47 2.77
C GLU A 156 -47.04 -1.99 3.78
N ALA A 157 -46.64 -2.21 5.05
CA ALA A 157 -47.37 -1.88 6.30
C ALA A 157 -47.57 -2.99 7.37
N GLY A 158 -47.19 -2.63 8.62
CA GLY A 158 -47.80 -3.09 9.88
C GLY A 158 -46.92 -3.96 10.79
N ARG A 159 -46.88 -3.87 12.14
CA ARG A 159 -47.58 -3.08 13.18
C ARG A 159 -46.77 -3.19 14.52
N ARG A 160 -46.75 -2.09 15.30
CA ARG A 160 -46.98 -1.90 16.78
C ARG A 160 -47.14 -3.17 17.67
N MET A 161 -46.85 -3.26 18.99
CA MET A 161 -46.53 -2.41 20.17
C MET A 161 -46.25 -3.43 21.35
N VAL A 162 -45.67 -3.10 22.52
CA VAL A 162 -46.36 -3.12 23.87
C VAL A 162 -45.33 -3.07 25.04
N THR A 163 -45.43 -1.98 25.81
CA THR A 163 -45.35 -1.74 27.30
C THR A 163 -44.19 -2.14 28.23
N ALA A 164 -43.96 -1.19 29.15
CA ALA A 164 -43.00 -1.11 30.25
C ALA A 164 -43.37 -1.88 31.54
N GLY A 165 -42.35 -2.16 32.37
CA GLY A 165 -42.48 -2.62 33.76
C GLY A 165 -41.38 -2.03 34.65
N LYS A 166 -41.79 -1.35 35.72
CA LYS A 166 -40.99 -0.58 36.69
C LYS A 166 -41.01 -1.28 38.05
N LYS A 167 -39.87 -1.44 38.74
CA LYS A 167 -39.84 -1.56 40.22
C LYS A 167 -38.51 -1.15 40.84
N LYS A 168 -38.63 -0.66 42.07
CA LYS A 168 -37.79 0.28 42.83
C LYS A 168 -37.26 -0.42 44.09
N GLY A 169 -36.13 0.05 44.64
CA GLY A 169 -35.64 -0.24 46.01
C GLY A 169 -34.26 -0.90 46.01
N LYS A 170 -33.33 -0.64 46.92
CA LYS A 170 -33.29 0.10 48.20
C LYS A 170 -31.81 0.30 48.57
N LYS A 171 -31.50 1.42 49.24
CA LYS A 171 -30.19 1.83 49.78
C LYS A 171 -29.57 0.80 50.74
N GLY A 172 -28.23 0.76 50.80
CA GLY A 172 -27.46 0.15 51.89
C GLY A 172 -25.98 0.50 51.79
N VAL A 173 -25.52 1.39 52.68
CA VAL A 173 -24.13 1.84 52.87
C VAL A 173 -23.38 0.83 53.74
N GLY A 174 -22.10 0.56 53.43
CA GLY A 174 -21.24 -0.26 54.29
C GLY A 174 -19.80 -0.33 53.79
N ALA A 175 -18.96 0.59 54.25
CA ALA A 175 -17.52 0.57 54.07
C ALA A 175 -16.87 -0.52 54.94
N ARG A 176 -15.79 -1.18 54.44
CA ARG A 176 -14.50 -1.38 55.14
C ARG A 176 -13.52 -2.29 54.37
N LYS A 177 -12.40 -1.66 53.97
CA LYS A 177 -10.98 -2.12 53.88
C LYS A 177 -10.67 -3.62 54.08
N GLY A 178 -9.91 -4.19 53.14
CA GLY A 178 -9.19 -5.47 53.34
C GLY A 178 -8.30 -5.95 52.18
N LYS A 179 -7.06 -5.43 52.13
CA LYS A 179 -5.78 -6.03 51.66
C LYS A 179 -5.73 -7.14 50.56
N LYS A 180 -5.04 -6.77 49.47
CA LYS A 180 -3.91 -7.45 48.77
C LYS A 180 -4.06 -8.89 48.21
N ALA A 181 -4.08 -9.00 46.86
CA ALA A 181 -3.30 -9.94 46.03
C ALA A 181 -3.55 -9.64 44.53
N ARG A 182 -2.58 -9.06 43.80
CA ARG A 182 -1.67 -9.71 42.84
C ARG A 182 -2.37 -10.31 41.58
N ARG A 183 -2.01 -9.73 40.42
CA ARG A 183 -2.03 -10.27 39.04
C ARG A 183 -3.38 -10.32 38.29
N LYS A 184 -3.61 -9.36 37.38
CA LYS A 184 -3.81 -9.59 35.93
C LYS A 184 -3.86 -8.23 35.22
N LYS A 185 -2.91 -7.98 34.32
CA LYS A 185 -2.86 -6.78 33.46
C LYS A 185 -3.85 -7.01 32.31
N GLU A 186 -5.14 -6.84 32.58
CA GLU A 186 -6.16 -6.75 31.54
C GLU A 186 -6.26 -5.30 31.08
N LEU A 187 -6.12 -5.12 29.77
CA LEU A 187 -6.19 -3.83 29.10
C LEU A 187 -7.57 -3.23 29.33
N ARG A 188 -7.64 -2.14 30.10
CA ARG A 188 -8.82 -1.28 30.18
C ARG A 188 -8.91 -0.44 28.90
N PRO A 189 -10.00 -0.54 28.12
CA PRO A 189 -10.30 0.43 27.08
C PRO A 189 -11.15 1.54 27.70
N LEU A 190 -10.55 2.71 27.98
CA LEU A 190 -11.17 4.03 28.21
C LEU A 190 -10.17 4.89 29.00
N ASP A 191 -9.48 5.82 28.32
CA ASP A 191 -8.84 7.03 28.87
C ASP A 191 -7.89 7.64 27.82
N VAL A 192 -8.36 8.01 26.61
CA VAL A 192 -7.66 9.01 25.76
C VAL A 192 -8.66 9.63 24.77
N LEU A 193 -9.59 10.41 25.31
CA LEU A 193 -10.50 11.27 24.55
C LEU A 193 -10.46 12.66 25.18
N ASP A 194 -9.26 13.16 25.43
CA ASP A 194 -9.00 14.52 25.90
C ASP A 194 -7.48 14.70 25.84
N ASP A 195 -6.99 15.09 24.67
CA ASP A 195 -5.71 15.77 24.51
C ASP A 195 -5.78 16.48 23.15
N GLU A 196 -6.63 17.49 23.15
CA GLU A 196 -6.59 18.59 22.19
C GLU A 196 -5.44 19.50 22.64
N ASN A 197 -4.65 20.02 21.69
CA ASN A 197 -3.56 20.99 21.88
C ASN A 197 -2.14 20.41 22.09
N ASP A 198 -1.41 20.23 21.00
CA ASP A 198 0.02 20.60 21.02
C ASP A 198 0.46 21.14 19.66
N GLY A 199 1.05 22.33 19.70
CA GLY A 199 1.11 23.30 18.62
C GLY A 199 2.15 23.02 17.55
N ASP A 200 1.87 23.53 16.35
CA ASP A 200 2.87 23.82 15.33
C ASP A 200 3.74 24.99 15.84
N GLU A 201 5.01 24.74 16.15
CA GLU A 201 6.02 25.80 16.29
C GLU A 201 7.14 25.57 15.27
N ASP A 202 7.05 26.34 14.19
CA ASP A 202 8.15 26.71 13.30
C ASP A 202 8.82 27.94 13.94
N GLY A 203 10.11 27.85 14.29
CA GLY A 203 10.80 28.95 14.96
C GLY A 203 12.27 28.62 15.20
N GLY A 204 13.15 29.25 14.42
CA GLY A 204 14.60 29.08 14.50
C GLY A 204 15.29 29.88 15.61
N GLY A 205 16.61 29.64 15.72
CA GLY A 205 17.55 30.39 16.56
C GLY A 205 17.51 29.93 18.02
N GLY A 206 18.57 29.45 18.66
CA GLY A 206 19.95 29.92 18.63
C GLY A 206 20.29 30.46 20.04
N GLY A 207 21.33 29.91 20.68
CA GLY A 207 21.93 30.49 21.90
C GLY A 207 21.95 29.57 23.12
N SER A 208 23.15 29.35 23.66
CA SER A 208 23.46 28.67 24.93
C SER A 208 22.85 29.44 26.13
N ASP A 209 22.69 28.92 27.35
CA ASP A 209 23.71 28.29 28.20
C ASP A 209 23.02 27.61 29.41
N SER A 210 23.62 26.49 29.84
CA SER A 210 23.66 25.92 31.19
C SER A 210 22.50 26.14 32.18
N THR A 211 21.81 25.05 32.54
CA THR A 211 21.58 24.70 33.95
C THR A 211 21.13 23.24 34.09
N GLU A 212 21.89 22.51 34.88
CA GLU A 212 21.65 21.15 35.36
C GLU A 212 20.32 21.00 36.10
N SER A 213 19.42 20.15 35.61
CA SER A 213 18.31 19.59 36.40
C SER A 213 17.76 18.33 35.75
N SER A 214 17.66 17.32 36.60
CA SER A 214 17.37 15.92 36.36
C SER A 214 16.05 15.58 35.65
N ALA A 215 16.07 14.38 35.05
CA ALA A 215 14.93 13.49 34.82
C ALA A 215 13.92 13.86 33.73
N GLY A 216 14.22 13.43 32.49
CA GLY A 216 13.24 13.44 31.40
C GLY A 216 13.80 12.96 30.07
N GLY A 217 14.65 11.92 30.09
CA GLY A 217 15.27 11.36 28.89
C GLY A 217 14.24 10.80 27.92
N SER A 218 13.89 11.64 26.95
CA SER A 218 13.04 11.34 25.80
C SER A 218 13.48 10.03 25.13
N GLY A 219 12.58 9.05 25.13
CA GLY A 219 12.76 7.76 24.46
C GLY A 219 12.88 7.95 22.96
N GLY A 220 14.09 8.26 22.50
CA GLY A 220 14.52 8.23 21.10
C GLY A 220 14.48 6.79 20.60
N GLY A 221 13.28 6.25 20.38
CA GLY A 221 13.09 4.99 19.68
C GLY A 221 13.69 5.15 18.29
N GLU A 222 14.85 4.53 18.09
CA GLU A 222 15.63 4.51 16.86
C GLU A 222 14.71 4.16 15.70
N ARG A 223 14.26 5.19 14.96
CA ARG A 223 13.37 4.98 13.82
C ARG A 223 14.21 4.30 12.76
N GLN A 224 14.02 3.00 12.57
CA GLN A 224 14.53 2.27 11.42
C GLN A 224 14.10 3.03 10.16
N ARG A 225 15.04 3.78 9.58
CA ARG A 225 14.75 4.63 8.42
C ARG A 225 14.40 3.70 7.27
N GLU A 226 13.17 3.82 6.78
CA GLU A 226 12.69 2.97 5.70
C GLU A 226 13.54 3.13 4.44
N HIS A 227 13.64 2.04 3.69
CA HIS A 227 14.28 2.05 2.40
C HIS A 227 13.58 3.01 1.43
N PRO A 228 14.33 3.78 0.63
CA PRO A 228 13.74 4.70 -0.34
C PRO A 228 13.00 3.89 -1.43
N PHE A 229 11.95 4.48 -1.97
CA PHE A 229 11.22 3.89 -3.08
C PHE A 229 12.03 3.96 -4.37
N VAL A 230 11.79 3.00 -5.26
CA VAL A 230 12.27 2.98 -6.65
C VAL A 230 11.09 2.69 -7.58
N VAL A 231 11.16 3.16 -8.82
CA VAL A 231 10.13 2.87 -9.82
C VAL A 231 10.23 1.38 -10.19
N THR A 232 9.18 0.61 -9.89
CA THR A 232 9.08 -0.81 -10.23
C THR A 232 7.89 -1.05 -11.14
N GLU A 233 8.01 -2.07 -11.98
CA GLU A 233 6.89 -2.60 -12.75
C GLU A 233 5.83 -3.22 -11.83
N PRO A 234 4.58 -3.34 -12.30
CA PRO A 234 3.52 -4.02 -11.53
C PRO A 234 3.92 -5.46 -11.21
N GLY A 235 3.96 -5.81 -9.93
CA GLY A 235 4.35 -7.14 -9.45
C GLY A 235 5.86 -7.35 -9.28
N GLU A 236 6.69 -6.40 -9.73
CA GLU A 236 8.14 -6.47 -9.53
C GLU A 236 8.51 -6.11 -8.08
N VAL A 237 9.20 -7.03 -7.43
CA VAL A 237 9.81 -6.78 -6.12
C VAL A 237 11.09 -5.95 -6.32
N ALA A 238 11.18 -4.81 -5.63
CA ALA A 238 12.38 -3.99 -5.65
C ALA A 238 13.59 -4.78 -5.15
N ARG A 239 14.69 -4.72 -5.90
CA ARG A 239 15.95 -5.38 -5.51
C ARG A 239 16.70 -4.56 -4.48
N ALA A 240 17.48 -5.25 -3.65
CA ALA A 240 18.36 -4.67 -2.62
C ALA A 240 17.60 -3.87 -1.53
N LYS A 241 18.26 -2.90 -0.90
CA LYS A 241 17.73 -2.04 0.18
C LYS A 241 16.80 -0.94 -0.37
N LYS A 242 15.80 -1.32 -1.16
CA LYS A 242 14.83 -0.44 -1.84
C LYS A 242 13.42 -0.98 -1.70
N ASN A 243 12.43 -0.10 -1.72
CA ASN A 243 11.01 -0.45 -1.70
C ASN A 243 10.37 -0.25 -3.09
N GLY A 244 9.52 -1.18 -3.52
CA GLY A 244 8.79 -1.06 -4.79
C GLY A 244 7.54 -0.18 -4.69
N LEU A 245 6.99 0.20 -5.85
CA LEU A 245 5.77 1.02 -5.90
C LEU A 245 4.51 0.23 -5.47
N ASP A 246 4.48 -1.09 -5.66
CA ASP A 246 3.38 -1.92 -5.17
C ASP A 246 3.34 -1.93 -3.62
N TYR A 247 4.50 -1.92 -2.97
CA TYR A 247 4.57 -1.77 -1.52
C TYR A 247 4.04 -0.39 -1.10
N LEU A 248 4.39 0.68 -1.82
CA LEU A 248 3.85 2.02 -1.59
C LEU A 248 2.31 2.02 -1.65
N PHE A 249 1.71 1.43 -2.67
CA PHE A 249 0.24 1.34 -2.81
C PHE A 249 -0.40 0.46 -1.72
N HIS A 250 0.28 -0.60 -1.30
CA HIS A 250 -0.18 -1.41 -0.17
C HIS A 250 -0.23 -0.61 1.15
N LEU A 251 0.67 0.35 1.36
CA LEU A 251 0.59 1.23 2.55
C LEU A 251 -0.71 2.04 2.59
N TYR A 252 -1.28 2.41 1.43
CA TYR A 252 -2.59 3.09 1.37
C TYR A 252 -3.72 2.16 1.77
N GLU A 253 -3.67 0.89 1.34
CA GLU A 253 -4.64 -0.12 1.77
C GLU A 253 -4.56 -0.39 3.27
N GLN A 254 -3.36 -0.47 3.83
CA GLN A 254 -3.21 -0.60 5.28
C GLN A 254 -3.80 0.61 6.02
N CYS A 255 -3.58 1.84 5.52
CA CYS A 255 -4.22 3.03 6.09
C CYS A 255 -5.75 2.96 6.04
N ARG A 256 -6.33 2.38 4.98
CA ARG A 256 -7.77 2.14 4.89
C ARG A 256 -8.25 1.17 5.96
N VAL A 257 -7.52 0.08 6.20
CA VAL A 257 -7.84 -0.87 7.29
C VAL A 257 -7.76 -0.20 8.66
N PHE A 258 -6.72 0.59 8.92
CA PHE A 258 -6.61 1.35 10.16
C PHE A 258 -7.73 2.36 10.34
N LEU A 259 -8.17 3.03 9.26
CA LEU A 259 -9.32 3.92 9.31
C LEU A 259 -10.60 3.17 9.71
N LEU A 260 -10.87 2.01 9.10
CA LEU A 260 -12.03 1.18 9.46
C LEU A 260 -12.00 0.75 10.93
N GLN A 261 -10.83 0.39 11.44
CA GLN A 261 -10.65 0.06 12.87
C GLN A 261 -10.92 1.28 13.77
N VAL A 262 -10.39 2.46 13.41
CA VAL A 262 -10.66 3.71 14.15
C VAL A 262 -12.14 4.09 14.09
N GLN A 263 -12.82 3.91 12.96
CA GLN A 263 -14.25 4.14 12.83
C GLN A 263 -15.07 3.18 13.70
N SER A 264 -14.69 1.91 13.75
CA SER A 264 -15.33 0.91 14.62
C SER A 264 -15.17 1.28 16.10
N LEU A 265 -13.97 1.66 16.52
CA LEU A 265 -13.69 2.12 17.89
C LEU A 265 -14.46 3.40 18.24
N ALA A 266 -14.56 4.35 17.30
CA ALA A 266 -15.33 5.58 17.50
C ALA A 266 -16.84 5.30 17.65
N LYS A 267 -17.40 4.38 16.84
CA LYS A 267 -18.80 3.95 16.94
C LYS A 267 -19.11 3.25 18.27
N LEU A 268 -18.20 2.41 18.76
CA LEU A 268 -18.34 1.74 20.06
C LEU A 268 -18.25 2.72 21.24
N GLY A 269 -17.40 3.74 21.14
CA GLY A 269 -17.24 4.77 22.18
C GLY A 269 -18.28 5.91 22.12
N GLY A 270 -19.10 6.00 21.07
CA GLY A 270 -20.04 7.11 20.88
C GLY A 270 -19.40 8.42 20.40
N HIS A 271 -18.17 8.37 19.87
CA HIS A 271 -17.46 9.53 19.32
C HIS A 271 -17.76 9.73 17.84
N LYS A 272 -17.52 10.95 17.34
CA LYS A 272 -17.63 11.27 15.91
C LYS A 272 -16.66 10.38 15.11
N SER A 273 -17.22 9.52 14.26
CA SER A 273 -16.44 8.60 13.42
C SER A 273 -15.76 9.36 12.27
N PRO A 274 -14.42 9.35 12.15
CA PRO A 274 -13.74 10.05 11.07
C PRO A 274 -14.05 9.40 9.72
N THR A 275 -14.44 10.18 8.71
CA THR A 275 -14.72 9.66 7.35
C THR A 275 -13.48 9.64 6.45
N LYS A 276 -12.46 10.42 6.80
CA LYS A 276 -11.19 10.50 6.07
C LYS A 276 -10.01 10.07 6.95
N VAL A 277 -8.85 9.82 6.34
CA VAL A 277 -7.60 9.50 7.03
C VAL A 277 -7.09 10.74 7.77
N THR A 278 -7.37 10.81 9.08
CA THR A 278 -6.97 11.92 9.96
C THR A 278 -5.67 11.63 10.72
N ASN A 279 -5.17 12.62 11.47
CA ASN A 279 -4.04 12.43 12.40
C ASN A 279 -4.28 11.30 13.41
N GLN A 280 -5.55 11.03 13.79
CA GLN A 280 -5.90 9.92 14.68
C GLN A 280 -5.58 8.56 14.05
N VAL A 281 -5.81 8.39 12.76
CA VAL A 281 -5.49 7.15 12.03
C VAL A 281 -3.99 6.90 12.01
N PHE A 282 -3.18 7.94 11.75
CA PHE A 282 -1.72 7.81 11.80
C PHE A 282 -1.19 7.50 13.21
N ARG A 283 -1.77 8.11 14.25
CA ARG A 283 -1.44 7.79 15.65
C ARG A 283 -1.80 6.34 15.98
N TYR A 284 -2.97 5.87 15.53
CA TYR A 284 -3.43 4.51 15.74
C TYR A 284 -2.54 3.49 15.02
N ALA A 285 -2.17 3.72 13.75
CA ALA A 285 -1.24 2.88 13.01
C ALA A 285 0.11 2.71 13.74
N LYS A 286 0.67 3.81 14.27
CA LYS A 286 1.90 3.78 15.07
C LYS A 286 1.74 2.93 16.35
N LYS A 287 0.58 3.01 17.03
CA LYS A 287 0.26 2.19 18.21
C LYS A 287 0.13 0.70 17.86
N CYS A 288 -0.37 0.37 16.67
CA CYS A 288 -0.47 -1.01 16.17
C CYS A 288 0.86 -1.60 15.64
N GLY A 289 1.99 -0.88 15.79
CA GLY A 289 3.29 -1.34 15.31
C GLY A 289 3.59 -1.04 13.84
N ALA A 290 2.69 -0.36 13.11
CA ALA A 290 2.94 0.11 11.74
C ALA A 290 3.71 1.44 11.75
N SER A 291 4.90 1.43 12.35
CA SER A 291 5.79 2.61 12.47
C SER A 291 6.26 3.15 11.11
N TYR A 292 6.24 2.28 10.09
CA TYR A 292 6.55 2.60 8.70
C TYR A 292 5.39 3.34 7.99
N ILE A 293 4.30 3.70 8.66
CA ILE A 293 3.28 4.58 8.08
C ILE A 293 3.38 5.95 8.75
N ASN A 294 3.59 7.00 7.95
CA ASN A 294 3.68 8.36 8.46
C ASN A 294 2.95 9.38 7.56
N LYS A 295 2.40 10.42 8.19
CA LYS A 295 1.57 11.44 7.53
C LYS A 295 2.27 12.13 6.35
N PRO A 296 3.53 12.63 6.47
CA PRO A 296 4.18 13.31 5.36
C PRO A 296 4.35 12.41 4.13
N LYS A 297 4.81 11.18 4.32
CA LYS A 297 5.01 10.22 3.23
C LYS A 297 3.71 9.82 2.55
N MET A 298 2.66 9.52 3.33
CA MET A 298 1.35 9.19 2.74
C MET A 298 0.75 10.38 2.01
N ARG A 299 0.90 11.62 2.51
CA ARG A 299 0.43 12.82 1.78
C ARG A 299 1.21 13.07 0.49
N HIS A 300 2.50 12.71 0.46
CA HIS A 300 3.37 12.99 -0.67
C HIS A 300 2.98 12.21 -1.94
N TYR A 301 2.46 10.98 -1.81
CA TYR A 301 2.16 10.09 -2.94
C TYR A 301 0.67 9.84 -3.18
N VAL A 302 -0.25 10.59 -2.54
CA VAL A 302 -1.70 10.37 -2.65
C VAL A 302 -2.16 10.43 -4.11
N HIS A 303 -1.64 11.37 -4.89
CA HIS A 303 -2.02 11.49 -6.31
C HIS A 303 -1.49 10.31 -7.13
N CYS A 304 -0.30 9.77 -6.85
CA CYS A 304 0.16 8.53 -7.49
C CYS A 304 -0.78 7.35 -7.20
N TYR A 305 -1.24 7.24 -5.95
CA TYR A 305 -2.23 6.23 -5.56
C TYR A 305 -3.61 6.48 -6.17
N ALA A 306 -4.00 7.75 -6.33
CA ALA A 306 -5.24 8.13 -7.02
C ALA A 306 -5.22 7.71 -8.49
N LEU A 307 -4.11 7.91 -9.20
CA LEU A 307 -3.95 7.44 -10.57
C LEU A 307 -4.11 5.92 -10.65
N HIS A 308 -3.44 5.17 -9.75
CA HIS A 308 -3.57 3.71 -9.69
C HIS A 308 -5.01 3.23 -9.44
N CYS A 309 -5.81 3.97 -8.66
CA CYS A 309 -7.21 3.61 -8.40
C CYS A 309 -8.16 3.99 -9.54
N LEU A 310 -7.94 5.15 -10.18
CA LEU A 310 -8.84 5.66 -11.22
C LEU A 310 -8.55 5.05 -12.59
N ASP A 311 -7.27 4.82 -12.89
CA ASP A 311 -6.79 4.28 -14.15
C ASP A 311 -5.54 3.42 -13.89
N GLU A 312 -5.79 2.17 -13.53
CA GLU A 312 -4.72 1.20 -13.25
C GLU A 312 -3.85 0.94 -14.49
N GLU A 313 -4.44 0.97 -15.69
CA GLU A 313 -3.73 0.74 -16.94
C GLU A 313 -2.75 1.88 -17.25
N ALA A 314 -3.19 3.14 -17.18
CA ALA A 314 -2.33 4.30 -17.34
C ALA A 314 -1.25 4.37 -16.26
N SER A 315 -1.59 4.03 -15.00
CA SER A 315 -0.61 3.90 -13.91
C SER A 315 0.47 2.87 -14.23
N ASN A 316 0.07 1.69 -14.70
CA ASN A 316 0.97 0.59 -15.03
C ASN A 316 1.84 0.91 -16.26
N ALA A 317 1.28 1.54 -17.29
CA ALA A 317 2.01 2.04 -18.45
C ALA A 317 3.05 3.09 -18.05
N LEU A 318 2.68 4.05 -17.18
CA LEU A 318 3.59 5.09 -16.69
C LEU A 318 4.74 4.49 -15.87
N ARG A 319 4.46 3.49 -15.02
CA ARG A 319 5.50 2.75 -14.26
C ARG A 319 6.49 2.05 -15.20
N ARG A 320 6.01 1.33 -16.21
CA ARG A 320 6.86 0.66 -17.22
C ARG A 320 7.71 1.68 -17.97
N ALA A 321 7.11 2.76 -18.45
CA ALA A 321 7.80 3.78 -19.23
C ALA A 321 8.91 4.48 -18.43
N TYR A 322 8.66 4.83 -17.16
CA TYR A 322 9.67 5.49 -16.31
C TYR A 322 10.77 4.55 -15.84
N LYS A 323 10.45 3.28 -15.58
CA LYS A 323 11.47 2.27 -15.30
C LYS A 323 12.37 2.03 -16.52
N ALA A 324 11.80 1.90 -17.72
CA ALA A 324 12.56 1.70 -18.95
C ALA A 324 13.53 2.86 -19.25
N ARG A 325 13.17 4.10 -18.86
CA ARG A 325 14.03 5.28 -18.97
C ARG A 325 15.07 5.40 -17.85
N GLY A 326 15.00 4.57 -16.80
CA GLY A 326 15.87 4.69 -15.63
C GLY A 326 15.59 5.93 -14.76
N GLU A 327 14.37 6.47 -14.83
CA GLU A 327 13.99 7.70 -14.15
C GLU A 327 13.86 7.52 -12.63
N ASN A 328 14.12 8.59 -11.88
CA ASN A 328 13.95 8.56 -10.42
C ASN A 328 12.46 8.66 -10.01
N VAL A 329 12.16 8.26 -8.77
CA VAL A 329 10.79 8.30 -8.23
C VAL A 329 10.20 9.71 -8.21
N GLY A 330 11.03 10.75 -8.09
CA GLY A 330 10.60 12.14 -8.16
C GLY A 330 10.01 12.49 -9.53
N ALA A 331 10.69 12.11 -10.62
CA ALA A 331 10.22 12.31 -11.98
C ALA A 331 8.92 11.54 -12.26
N TRP A 332 8.87 10.25 -11.91
CA TRP A 332 7.64 9.44 -12.01
C TRP A 332 6.48 10.07 -11.23
N ARG A 333 6.74 10.51 -9.99
CA ARG A 333 5.74 11.15 -9.13
C ARG A 333 5.17 12.41 -9.75
N GLN A 334 6.01 13.26 -10.36
CA GLN A 334 5.54 14.47 -11.03
C GLN A 334 4.71 14.13 -12.28
N ALA A 335 5.12 13.11 -13.02
CA ALA A 335 4.41 12.63 -14.20
C ALA A 335 2.99 12.14 -13.89
N CYS A 336 2.74 11.59 -12.70
CA CYS A 336 1.40 11.16 -12.29
C CYS A 336 0.35 12.28 -12.25
N TYR A 337 0.74 13.56 -12.20
CA TYR A 337 -0.23 14.66 -12.20
C TYR A 337 -0.94 14.83 -13.55
N ALA A 338 -0.22 14.66 -14.68
CA ALA A 338 -0.76 14.90 -16.01
C ALA A 338 -2.01 14.04 -16.34
N PRO A 339 -1.97 12.69 -16.23
CA PRO A 339 -3.15 11.86 -16.51
C PRO A 339 -4.30 12.13 -15.54
N LEU A 340 -4.02 12.51 -14.28
CA LEU A 340 -5.08 12.89 -13.34
C LEU A 340 -5.80 14.19 -13.73
N VAL A 341 -5.07 15.18 -14.26
CA VAL A 341 -5.67 16.41 -14.77
C VAL A 341 -6.53 16.12 -15.99
N GLU A 342 -6.10 15.20 -16.86
CA GLU A 342 -6.91 14.74 -18.00
C GLU A 342 -8.19 14.03 -17.56
N ILE A 343 -8.12 13.13 -16.56
CA ILE A 343 -9.30 12.51 -15.95
C ILE A 343 -10.21 13.59 -15.35
N ALA A 344 -9.65 14.57 -14.64
CA ALA A 344 -10.44 15.67 -14.08
C ALA A 344 -11.14 16.49 -15.18
N ALA A 345 -10.49 16.75 -16.32
CA ALA A 345 -11.09 17.48 -17.43
C ALA A 345 -12.36 16.80 -17.96
N ARG A 346 -12.37 15.45 -18.03
CA ARG A 346 -13.56 14.66 -18.42
C ARG A 346 -14.72 14.76 -17.41
N HIS A 347 -14.42 15.12 -16.16
CA HIS A 347 -15.39 15.35 -15.08
C HIS A 347 -15.62 16.84 -14.78
N GLY A 348 -15.47 17.72 -15.79
CA GLY A 348 -15.72 19.15 -15.62
C GLY A 348 -14.72 19.86 -14.69
N PHE A 349 -13.51 19.31 -14.57
CA PHE A 349 -12.45 19.73 -13.65
C PHE A 349 -12.82 19.63 -12.16
N ASP A 350 -13.84 18.85 -11.80
CA ASP A 350 -14.21 18.59 -10.40
C ASP A 350 -13.46 17.37 -9.83
N ILE A 351 -12.24 17.62 -9.35
CA ILE A 351 -11.40 16.58 -8.75
C ILE A 351 -11.95 16.06 -7.41
N ASP A 352 -12.78 16.84 -6.69
CA ASP A 352 -13.41 16.36 -5.46
C ASP A 352 -14.46 15.30 -5.75
N ALA A 353 -15.27 15.52 -6.78
CA ALA A 353 -16.24 14.54 -7.24
C ALA A 353 -15.55 13.23 -7.67
N VAL A 354 -14.45 13.32 -8.43
CA VAL A 354 -13.65 12.17 -8.86
C VAL A 354 -13.13 11.37 -7.65
N PHE A 355 -12.57 12.03 -6.64
CA PHE A 355 -12.09 11.35 -5.43
C PHE A 355 -13.24 10.76 -4.60
N SER A 356 -14.38 11.45 -4.54
CA SER A 356 -15.53 11.03 -3.73
C SER A 356 -16.28 9.85 -4.35
N ALA A 357 -16.28 9.73 -5.69
CA ALA A 357 -16.90 8.64 -6.43
C ALA A 357 -16.19 7.29 -6.23
N HIS A 358 -14.88 7.29 -5.97
CA HIS A 358 -14.11 6.06 -5.84
C HIS A 358 -14.00 5.57 -4.38
N PRO A 359 -14.45 4.34 -4.03
CA PRO A 359 -14.49 3.84 -2.65
C PRO A 359 -13.13 3.84 -1.92
N ARG A 360 -12.03 3.66 -2.65
CA ARG A 360 -10.66 3.68 -2.09
C ARG A 360 -10.10 5.10 -1.92
N LEU A 361 -10.62 6.09 -2.65
CA LEU A 361 -10.11 7.46 -2.66
C LEU A 361 -10.93 8.43 -1.82
N THR A 362 -12.21 8.14 -1.59
CA THR A 362 -13.12 9.00 -0.80
C THR A 362 -12.60 9.28 0.62
N ILE A 363 -11.81 8.35 1.17
CA ILE A 363 -11.17 8.47 2.49
C ILE A 363 -9.93 9.39 2.52
N TRP A 364 -9.42 9.79 1.36
CA TRP A 364 -8.25 10.67 1.25
C TRP A 364 -8.68 12.11 1.00
N TYR A 365 -7.81 13.05 1.38
CA TYR A 365 -7.94 14.45 1.00
C TYR A 365 -7.26 14.64 -0.37
N VAL A 366 -7.88 15.41 -1.26
CA VAL A 366 -7.26 15.77 -2.54
C VAL A 366 -6.02 16.62 -2.26
N PRO A 367 -4.84 16.26 -2.81
CA PRO A 367 -3.62 17.04 -2.63
C PRO A 367 -3.77 18.46 -3.19
N THR A 368 -3.31 19.47 -2.42
CA THR A 368 -3.38 20.88 -2.82
C THR A 368 -2.78 21.14 -4.19
N ARG A 369 -1.63 20.51 -4.51
CA ARG A 369 -0.97 20.66 -5.81
C ARG A 369 -1.81 20.12 -6.97
N LEU A 370 -2.49 18.99 -6.79
CA LEU A 370 -3.38 18.42 -7.81
C LEU A 370 -4.55 19.37 -8.08
N ARG A 371 -5.15 19.90 -7.00
CA ARG A 371 -6.25 20.85 -7.08
C ARG A 371 -5.85 22.13 -7.83
N GLN A 372 -4.68 22.69 -7.53
CA GLN A 372 -4.11 23.84 -8.24
C GLN A 372 -3.91 23.58 -9.74
N LEU A 373 -3.36 22.41 -10.10
CA LEU A 373 -3.15 22.04 -11.51
C LEU A 373 -4.47 21.89 -12.27
N CYS A 374 -5.50 21.30 -11.66
CA CYS A 374 -6.84 21.22 -12.27
C CYS A 374 -7.45 22.62 -12.48
N HIS A 375 -7.31 23.53 -11.52
CA HIS A 375 -7.78 24.91 -11.67
C HIS A 375 -7.04 25.67 -12.77
N GLN A 376 -5.72 25.52 -12.85
CA GLN A 376 -4.89 26.12 -13.91
C GLN A 376 -5.30 25.57 -15.29
N ALA A 377 -5.45 24.24 -15.41
CA ALA A 377 -5.86 23.60 -16.65
C ALA A 377 -7.28 24.00 -17.07
N ARG A 378 -8.23 24.15 -16.13
CA ARG A 378 -9.57 24.66 -16.40
C ARG A 378 -9.54 26.08 -16.97
N GLY A 379 -8.69 26.95 -16.41
CA GLY A 379 -8.48 28.30 -16.91
C GLY A 379 -7.94 28.29 -18.34
N SER A 380 -6.87 27.54 -18.60
CA SER A 380 -6.29 27.39 -19.94
C SER A 380 -7.28 26.81 -20.95
N HIS A 381 -8.09 25.82 -20.54
CA HIS A 381 -9.10 25.20 -21.40
C HIS A 381 -10.24 26.17 -21.73
N ALA A 382 -10.66 27.01 -20.77
CA ALA A 382 -11.65 28.06 -21.01
C ALA A 382 -11.12 29.15 -21.95
N HIS A 383 -9.86 29.57 -21.79
CA HIS A 383 -9.20 30.51 -22.71
C HIS A 383 -9.08 29.95 -24.13
N ALA A 384 -8.65 28.69 -24.27
CA ALA A 384 -8.55 28.03 -25.57
C ALA A 384 -9.93 27.88 -26.24
N ALA A 385 -10.97 27.53 -25.48
CA ALA A 385 -12.34 27.43 -25.98
C ALA A 385 -12.91 28.79 -26.42
N ALA A 386 -12.59 29.87 -25.70
CA ALA A 386 -13.04 31.23 -26.05
C ALA A 386 -12.30 31.82 -27.27
N GLY A 387 -11.09 31.34 -27.57
CA GLY A 387 -10.32 31.76 -28.74
C GLY A 387 -10.69 31.05 -30.05
N LEU A 388 -11.56 30.03 -30.00
CA LEU A 388 -12.05 29.36 -31.19
C LEU A 388 -13.12 30.25 -31.85
N PRO A 389 -13.00 30.59 -33.15
CA PRO A 389 -14.07 31.30 -33.85
C PRO A 389 -15.35 30.45 -33.79
N PRO A 390 -16.54 31.09 -33.72
CA PRO A 390 -17.79 30.34 -33.77
C PRO A 390 -17.80 29.47 -35.04
N PRO A 391 -18.37 28.25 -34.98
CA PRO A 391 -18.47 27.41 -36.17
C PRO A 391 -19.19 28.19 -37.27
N PRO A 392 -18.78 28.07 -38.54
CA PRO A 392 -19.50 28.72 -39.62
C PRO A 392 -20.95 28.24 -39.58
N MET A 393 -21.88 29.17 -39.37
CA MET A 393 -23.30 28.88 -39.59
C MET A 393 -23.46 28.71 -41.11
N PHE A 394 -23.64 27.47 -41.55
CA PHE A 394 -24.10 27.15 -42.90
C PHE A 394 -25.60 26.95 -42.91
#